data_AF-A0A1F8X5B4-F1
#
_entry.id   AF-A0A1F8X5B4-F1
#
_cell.length_a   1.000
_cell.length_b   1.000
_cell.length_c   1.000
_cell.angle_alpha   90.00
_cell.angle_beta   90.00
_cell.angle_gamma   90.00
#
_symmetry.space_group_name_H-M   'P 1'
#
loop_
_entity.id
_entity.type
_entity.pdbx_description
1 polymer ?
#
loop_
_entity_poly.entity_id
_entity_poly.type
_entity_poly.pdbx_seq_one_letter_code
_entity_poly.pdbx_strand_id
1 'polypeptide(L)'
;MSIKRNLAIMAAVIGLSTVVSGAPAQASPVLGGSGVNDIYFNNIENWVDVDGSGTVSAGDQFYGILHVQNIDNQYSGTVWNEDNVLAGGIDTLTGYFLNTVSAAYLEGLTYHITMGTSTYDPNGVISAAELASGVVMKLYSDSSLTRYSDDGPVATDIANSTDGSLWATLTTLGGYWYTHAPIIPPTNLGEAIGDSWFGLNFVTNNTGYTFSYTDDPLESESGSPLVQMYGTSNLNVNTAAGSPWMFTSNDPSVVVTPEPGTFLLLGGGLLGLGMYVRRRVRK
;
A
#
# COMPACT_ATOMS: atom_id res chain seq x y z
N MET A 1 -7.55 -16.74 -69.19
CA MET A 1 -7.78 -15.43 -68.56
C MET A 1 -8.27 -15.67 -67.15
N SER A 2 -7.52 -15.17 -66.17
CA SER A 2 -7.49 -15.64 -64.77
C SER A 2 -8.39 -14.79 -63.87
N ILE A 3 -9.42 -15.41 -63.27
CA ILE A 3 -10.27 -14.85 -62.21
C ILE A 3 -10.27 -15.86 -61.04
N LYS A 4 -9.13 -16.14 -60.42
CA LYS A 4 -9.06 -16.98 -59.20
C LYS A 4 -7.85 -16.62 -58.31
N ARG A 5 -7.75 -15.37 -57.86
CA ARG A 5 -6.82 -14.96 -56.81
C ARG A 5 -7.38 -13.70 -56.15
N ASN A 6 -8.18 -13.84 -55.08
CA ASN A 6 -8.49 -12.76 -54.11
C ASN A 6 -9.40 -13.23 -52.94
N LEU A 7 -9.34 -14.50 -52.54
CA LEU A 7 -10.18 -15.03 -51.45
C LEU A 7 -9.39 -15.79 -50.37
N ALA A 8 -8.12 -15.45 -50.17
CA ALA A 8 -7.22 -16.17 -49.27
C ALA A 8 -6.49 -15.28 -48.24
N ILE A 9 -6.99 -14.07 -47.97
CA ILE A 9 -6.40 -13.15 -46.97
C ILE A 9 -7.46 -12.75 -45.90
N MET A 10 -8.41 -13.64 -45.59
CA MET A 10 -9.48 -13.34 -44.63
C MET A 10 -9.76 -14.48 -43.64
N ALA A 11 -8.75 -15.26 -43.29
CA ALA A 11 -8.89 -16.39 -42.35
C ALA A 11 -7.64 -16.60 -41.48
N ALA A 12 -7.16 -15.55 -40.80
CA ALA A 12 -6.04 -15.67 -39.87
C ALA A 12 -6.11 -14.64 -38.72
N VAL A 13 -7.22 -14.58 -37.97
CA VAL A 13 -7.28 -13.83 -36.69
C VAL A 13 -8.08 -14.54 -35.60
N ILE A 14 -8.45 -15.82 -35.75
CA ILE A 14 -9.24 -16.53 -34.71
C ILE A 14 -8.47 -17.78 -34.31
N GLY A 15 -7.63 -17.67 -33.29
CA GLY A 15 -6.84 -18.83 -32.86
C GLY A 15 -5.84 -18.55 -31.76
N LEU A 16 -6.21 -17.78 -30.73
CA LEU A 16 -5.48 -17.80 -29.47
C LEU A 16 -6.41 -17.44 -28.30
N SER A 17 -7.48 -18.21 -28.14
CA SER A 17 -8.18 -18.30 -26.86
C SER A 17 -7.34 -19.17 -25.93
N THR A 18 -6.33 -18.55 -25.31
CA THR A 18 -5.62 -19.13 -24.19
C THR A 18 -6.65 -19.52 -23.13
N VAL A 19 -6.76 -20.82 -22.84
CA VAL A 19 -7.41 -21.32 -21.64
C VAL A 19 -6.55 -20.83 -20.49
N VAL A 20 -6.87 -19.64 -19.98
CA VAL A 20 -6.39 -19.19 -18.68
C VAL A 20 -7.06 -20.11 -17.69
N SER A 21 -6.32 -21.09 -17.18
CA SER A 21 -6.73 -21.86 -16.01
C SER A 21 -6.99 -20.84 -14.90
N GLY A 22 -8.27 -20.56 -14.65
CA GLY A 22 -8.69 -19.61 -13.64
C GLY A 22 -8.15 -20.05 -12.29
N ALA A 23 -7.18 -19.31 -11.79
CA ALA A 23 -6.96 -19.26 -10.35
C ALA A 23 -8.32 -18.92 -9.71
N PRO A 24 -8.66 -19.49 -8.54
CA PRO A 24 -9.84 -19.05 -7.81
C PRO A 24 -9.79 -17.53 -7.71
N ALA A 25 -10.89 -16.87 -8.08
CA ALA A 25 -11.02 -15.44 -7.93
C ALA A 25 -10.99 -15.13 -6.44
N GLN A 26 -9.80 -14.90 -5.88
CA GLN A 26 -9.67 -14.22 -4.59
C GLN A 26 -10.31 -12.85 -4.79
N ALA A 27 -11.29 -12.54 -3.95
CA ALA A 27 -11.71 -11.16 -3.77
C ALA A 27 -10.48 -10.44 -3.22
N SER A 28 -9.77 -9.76 -4.10
CA SER A 28 -8.64 -8.92 -3.74
C SER A 28 -9.22 -7.52 -3.48
N PRO A 29 -8.66 -6.76 -2.53
CA PRO A 29 -9.07 -5.40 -2.28
C PRO A 29 -9.20 -4.60 -3.57
N VAL A 30 -10.40 -4.06 -3.79
CA VAL A 30 -10.74 -3.36 -5.02
C VAL A 30 -10.50 -1.88 -4.82
N LEU A 31 -9.60 -1.33 -5.62
CA LEU A 31 -9.47 0.12 -5.75
C LEU A 31 -10.57 0.65 -6.65
N GLY A 32 -11.09 1.83 -6.33
CA GLY A 32 -12.09 2.49 -7.15
C GLY A 32 -11.45 2.94 -8.44
N GLY A 33 -11.85 2.30 -9.55
CA GLY A 33 -11.47 2.63 -10.93
C GLY A 33 -10.26 3.55 -11.07
N SER A 34 -10.48 4.75 -11.60
CA SER A 34 -9.50 5.82 -11.63
C SER A 34 -9.71 6.86 -10.55
N GLY A 35 -8.61 7.48 -10.14
CA GLY A 35 -8.63 8.63 -9.26
C GLY A 35 -7.87 8.38 -7.98
N VAL A 36 -8.28 9.11 -6.95
CA VAL A 36 -7.66 9.07 -5.63
C VAL A 36 -8.43 8.08 -4.76
N ASN A 37 -7.70 7.13 -4.19
CA ASN A 37 -8.24 6.14 -3.26
C ASN A 37 -7.62 6.38 -1.88
N ASP A 38 -8.47 6.63 -0.91
CA ASP A 38 -8.13 6.82 0.49
C ASP A 38 -8.26 5.45 1.20
N ILE A 39 -7.16 4.92 1.70
CA ILE A 39 -7.03 3.63 2.36
C ILE A 39 -6.94 3.90 3.87
N TYR A 40 -8.02 3.68 4.59
CA TYR A 40 -8.08 3.84 6.04
C TYR A 40 -7.50 2.62 6.73
N PHE A 41 -6.52 2.82 7.60
CA PHE A 41 -5.87 1.73 8.31
C PHE A 41 -5.74 2.02 9.81
N ASN A 42 -5.54 0.94 10.55
CA ASN A 42 -5.08 0.95 11.92
C ASN A 42 -3.86 0.04 12.00
N ASN A 43 -2.80 0.51 12.65
CA ASN A 43 -1.61 -0.24 12.92
C ASN A 43 -1.26 -0.28 14.41
N ILE A 44 -0.57 -1.34 14.78
CA ILE A 44 0.04 -1.52 16.08
C ILE A 44 1.51 -1.89 15.89
N GLU A 45 2.37 -1.36 16.74
CA GLU A 45 3.81 -1.46 16.54
C GLU A 45 4.60 -1.52 17.85
N ASN A 46 5.82 -2.01 17.73
CA ASN A 46 6.80 -2.12 18.78
C ASN A 46 8.09 -1.41 18.39
N TRP A 47 8.74 -0.85 19.40
CA TRP A 47 10.08 -0.30 19.30
C TRP A 47 11.10 -1.28 19.88
N VAL A 48 12.19 -1.49 19.16
CA VAL A 48 13.36 -2.23 19.59
C VAL A 48 14.48 -1.23 19.85
N ASP A 49 14.77 -1.02 21.13
CA ASP A 49 15.93 -0.28 21.62
C ASP A 49 17.19 -1.15 21.42
N VAL A 50 17.92 -0.90 20.33
CA VAL A 50 19.04 -1.75 19.91
C VAL A 50 20.28 -1.44 20.75
N ASP A 51 20.46 -0.20 21.18
CA ASP A 51 21.61 0.24 21.95
C ASP A 51 21.39 0.23 23.46
N GLY A 52 20.15 0.04 23.92
CA GLY A 52 19.76 -0.01 25.32
C GLY A 52 19.76 1.37 25.98
N SER A 53 19.66 2.45 25.21
CA SER A 53 19.73 3.82 25.71
C SER A 53 18.46 4.25 26.46
N GLY A 54 17.34 3.56 26.26
CA GLY A 54 16.02 3.98 26.74
C GLY A 54 15.49 5.22 26.02
N THR A 55 16.09 5.60 24.89
CA THR A 55 15.64 6.69 24.02
C THR A 55 15.68 6.27 22.56
N VAL A 56 14.72 6.71 21.75
CA VAL A 56 14.72 6.46 20.31
C VAL A 56 15.96 7.09 19.69
N SER A 57 16.82 6.24 19.14
CA SER A 57 18.13 6.62 18.63
C SER A 57 18.45 5.93 17.29
N ALA A 58 19.47 6.41 16.59
CA ALA A 58 19.85 5.85 15.29
C ALA A 58 20.28 4.39 15.40
N GLY A 59 19.67 3.51 14.60
CA GLY A 59 19.87 2.07 14.64
C GLY A 59 18.72 1.30 15.30
N ASP A 60 17.88 1.98 16.08
CA ASP A 60 16.67 1.38 16.64
C ASP A 60 15.70 0.93 15.55
N GLN A 61 14.82 -0.02 15.88
CA GLN A 61 13.86 -0.56 14.92
C GLN A 61 12.43 -0.31 15.38
N PHE A 62 11.57 0.00 14.42
CA PHE A 62 10.12 0.00 14.59
C PHE A 62 9.55 -1.06 13.68
N TYR A 63 8.80 -2.00 14.24
CA TYR A 63 8.09 -3.00 13.47
C TYR A 63 6.66 -3.12 13.95
N GLY A 64 5.77 -3.43 13.03
CA GLY A 64 4.36 -3.49 13.34
C GLY A 64 3.56 -4.21 12.29
N ILE A 65 2.28 -4.36 12.60
CA ILE A 65 1.27 -4.88 11.70
C ILE A 65 0.18 -3.84 11.52
N LEU A 66 -0.48 -3.89 10.37
CA LEU A 66 -1.60 -3.02 10.05
C LEU A 66 -2.76 -3.84 9.50
N HIS A 67 -3.97 -3.32 9.67
CA HIS A 67 -5.14 -3.75 8.90
C HIS A 67 -5.79 -2.53 8.26
N VAL A 68 -6.23 -2.70 7.02
CA VAL A 68 -7.05 -1.72 6.31
C VAL A 68 -8.52 -1.97 6.68
N GLN A 69 -9.18 -0.91 7.09
CA GLN A 69 -10.58 -0.93 7.54
C GLN A 69 -11.52 -0.74 6.35
N ASN A 70 -11.20 0.23 5.49
CA ASN A 70 -11.93 0.50 4.27
C ASN A 70 -11.07 1.26 3.26
N ILE A 71 -11.48 1.19 2.01
CA ILE A 71 -10.94 1.96 0.90
C ILE A 71 -12.09 2.77 0.31
N ASP A 72 -11.93 4.09 0.34
CA ASP A 72 -12.84 5.02 -0.28
C ASP A 72 -12.21 5.57 -1.56
N ASN A 73 -13.01 5.72 -2.61
CA ASN A 73 -12.62 6.46 -3.79
C ASN A 73 -13.33 7.81 -3.79
N GLN A 74 -12.60 8.89 -4.02
CA GLN A 74 -13.15 10.25 -3.93
C GLN A 74 -14.35 10.50 -4.85
N TYR A 75 -14.52 9.72 -5.91
CA TYR A 75 -15.63 9.86 -6.86
C TYR A 75 -16.78 8.87 -6.63
N SER A 76 -16.52 7.70 -6.05
CA SER A 76 -17.53 6.64 -5.90
C SER A 76 -17.86 6.24 -4.46
N GLY A 77 -17.24 6.88 -3.46
CA GLY A 77 -17.40 6.51 -2.04
C GLY A 77 -16.66 5.23 -1.69
N THR A 78 -17.11 4.51 -0.65
CA THR A 78 -16.50 3.25 -0.22
C THR A 78 -16.62 2.19 -1.32
N VAL A 79 -15.46 1.76 -1.81
CA VAL A 79 -15.33 0.75 -2.89
C VAL A 79 -14.95 -0.61 -2.35
N TRP A 80 -14.36 -0.63 -1.15
CA TRP A 80 -14.02 -1.82 -0.42
C TRP A 80 -14.08 -1.53 1.07
N ASN A 81 -14.57 -2.48 1.85
CA ASN A 81 -14.53 -2.44 3.30
C ASN A 81 -14.22 -3.83 3.82
N GLU A 82 -13.50 -3.89 4.93
CA GLU A 82 -13.28 -5.14 5.65
C GLU A 82 -14.67 -5.65 6.10
N ASP A 83 -15.19 -6.67 5.43
CA ASP A 83 -16.54 -7.18 5.72
C ASP A 83 -16.51 -8.32 6.75
N ASN A 84 -15.42 -9.07 6.89
CA ASN A 84 -15.27 -10.20 7.81
C ASN A 84 -16.48 -11.16 7.84
N VAL A 85 -17.32 -11.17 6.80
CA VAL A 85 -18.53 -11.97 6.72
C VAL A 85 -18.24 -13.20 5.87
N LEU A 86 -18.24 -14.36 6.55
CA LEU A 86 -18.03 -15.67 5.93
C LEU A 86 -18.96 -15.94 4.71
N ALA A 87 -20.14 -15.34 4.69
CA ALA A 87 -21.14 -15.52 3.62
C ALA A 87 -20.82 -14.77 2.31
N GLY A 88 -19.95 -13.76 2.34
CA GLY A 88 -19.54 -12.95 1.18
C GLY A 88 -18.19 -13.37 0.58
N GLY A 89 -17.46 -14.27 1.26
CA GLY A 89 -16.01 -14.39 1.13
C GLY A 89 -15.38 -13.33 2.01
N ILE A 90 -14.60 -13.75 3.00
CA ILE A 90 -13.84 -12.80 3.80
C ILE A 90 -12.82 -12.16 2.87
N ASP A 91 -12.62 -10.87 3.02
CA ASP A 91 -11.54 -10.14 2.37
C ASP A 91 -10.93 -9.22 3.43
N THR A 92 -9.67 -9.49 3.76
CA THR A 92 -8.89 -8.66 4.66
C THR A 92 -7.66 -8.17 3.91
N LEU A 93 -7.31 -6.91 4.13
CA LEU A 93 -6.04 -6.34 3.68
C LEU A 93 -5.22 -5.99 4.91
N THR A 94 -4.20 -6.80 5.14
CA THR A 94 -3.31 -6.68 6.29
C THR A 94 -1.90 -6.33 5.82
N GLY A 95 -1.03 -5.99 6.76
CA GLY A 95 0.36 -5.71 6.41
C GLY A 95 1.31 -5.89 7.57
N TYR A 96 2.58 -6.00 7.22
CA TYR A 96 3.71 -5.95 8.12
C TYR A 96 4.66 -4.86 7.65
N PHE A 97 5.18 -4.07 8.57
CA PHE A 97 6.20 -3.07 8.28
C PHE A 97 7.37 -3.16 9.25
N LEU A 98 8.52 -2.72 8.77
CA LEU A 98 9.77 -2.68 9.52
C LEU A 98 10.61 -1.50 9.01
N ASN A 99 10.94 -0.62 9.93
CA ASN A 99 11.81 0.52 9.71
C ASN A 99 12.97 0.51 10.71
N THR A 100 14.06 1.17 10.34
CA THR A 100 15.15 1.51 11.25
C THR A 100 15.28 3.02 11.36
N VAL A 101 15.50 3.52 12.57
CA VAL A 101 15.76 4.94 12.80
C VAL A 101 17.09 5.29 12.15
N SER A 102 17.06 6.16 11.15
CA SER A 102 18.27 6.63 10.47
C SER A 102 18.87 7.83 11.20
N ALA A 103 18.03 8.70 11.75
CA ALA A 103 18.41 9.88 12.51
C ALA A 103 17.27 10.30 13.45
N ALA A 104 17.63 10.91 14.58
CA ALA A 104 16.70 11.59 15.47
C ALA A 104 17.35 12.90 15.94
N TYR A 105 16.66 14.02 15.78
CA TYR A 105 17.16 15.33 16.18
C TYR A 105 16.02 16.26 16.60
N LEU A 106 16.32 17.24 17.46
CA LEU A 106 15.33 18.20 17.93
C LEU A 106 15.03 19.22 16.83
N GLU A 107 13.76 19.36 16.47
CA GLU A 107 13.25 20.35 15.52
C GLU A 107 12.14 21.18 16.19
N GLY A 108 12.47 22.44 16.52
CA GLY A 108 11.57 23.29 17.29
C GLY A 108 11.34 22.74 18.71
N LEU A 109 10.13 22.23 18.98
CA LEU A 109 9.73 21.69 20.28
C LEU A 109 9.52 20.17 20.29
N THR A 110 9.62 19.51 19.12
CA THR A 110 9.47 18.06 18.98
C THR A 110 10.74 17.46 18.39
N TYR A 111 10.90 16.15 18.45
CA TYR A 111 11.98 15.47 17.73
C TYR A 111 11.49 15.03 16.37
N HIS A 112 12.30 15.30 15.36
CA HIS A 112 12.18 14.74 14.03
C HIS A 112 12.96 13.41 13.99
N ILE A 113 12.25 12.31 13.76
CA ILE A 113 12.79 10.95 13.72
C ILE A 113 12.64 10.46 12.28
N THR A 114 13.75 10.37 11.55
CA THR A 114 13.75 9.92 10.15
C THR A 114 13.91 8.41 10.10
N MET A 115 12.99 7.74 9.41
CA MET A 115 12.98 6.30 9.23
C MET A 115 13.69 5.90 7.93
N GLY A 116 14.34 4.74 7.95
CA GLY A 116 15.01 4.14 6.81
C GLY A 116 14.78 2.64 6.74
N THR A 117 15.34 2.01 5.72
CA THR A 117 15.24 0.56 5.56
C THR A 117 16.12 -0.18 6.57
N SER A 118 15.55 -1.18 7.22
CA SER A 118 16.29 -2.08 8.11
C SER A 118 17.23 -3.01 7.33
N THR A 119 18.35 -3.39 7.95
CA THR A 119 19.25 -4.43 7.41
C THR A 119 18.90 -5.85 7.89
N TYR A 120 17.98 -5.98 8.85
CA TYR A 120 17.58 -7.27 9.41
C TYR A 120 16.13 -7.22 9.93
N ASP A 121 15.35 -8.27 9.62
CA ASP A 121 14.00 -8.45 10.14
C ASP A 121 13.98 -9.50 11.27
N PRO A 122 13.69 -9.10 12.53
CA PRO A 122 13.62 -10.02 13.66
C PRO A 122 12.52 -11.09 13.53
N ASN A 123 11.48 -10.81 12.73
CA ASN A 123 10.34 -11.71 12.55
C ASN A 123 10.44 -12.54 11.26
N GLY A 124 11.40 -12.23 10.38
CA GLY A 124 11.66 -12.98 9.15
C GLY A 124 10.58 -12.87 8.07
N VAL A 125 9.73 -11.83 8.11
CA VAL A 125 8.63 -11.59 7.15
C VAL A 125 9.16 -10.92 5.87
N ILE A 126 10.10 -9.98 6.02
CA ILE A 126 10.84 -9.32 4.95
C ILE A 126 12.19 -10.02 4.82
N SER A 127 12.43 -10.66 3.68
CA SER A 127 13.66 -11.38 3.42
C SER A 127 14.85 -10.42 3.29
N ALA A 128 16.07 -10.93 3.52
CA ALA A 128 17.30 -10.14 3.36
C ALA A 128 17.44 -9.52 1.96
N ALA A 129 16.93 -10.19 0.91
CA ALA A 129 16.95 -9.66 -0.45
C ALA A 129 15.96 -8.49 -0.63
N GLU A 130 14.78 -8.56 -0.02
CA GLU A 130 13.79 -7.48 -0.02
C GLU A 130 14.29 -6.27 0.80
N LEU A 131 14.90 -6.50 1.96
CA LEU A 131 15.54 -5.44 2.75
C LEU A 131 16.66 -4.75 1.94
N ALA A 132 17.50 -5.53 1.24
CA ALA A 132 18.53 -4.99 0.37
C ALA A 132 17.97 -4.16 -0.82
N SER A 133 16.72 -4.40 -1.22
CA SER A 133 16.02 -3.59 -2.23
C SER A 133 15.20 -2.44 -1.64
N GLY A 134 15.36 -2.13 -0.34
CA GLY A 134 14.69 -0.99 0.29
C GLY A 134 13.28 -1.29 0.82
N VAL A 135 12.81 -2.54 0.82
CA VAL A 135 11.43 -2.84 1.24
C VAL A 135 11.27 -2.57 2.74
N VAL A 136 10.26 -1.77 3.08
CA VAL A 136 9.89 -1.42 4.46
C VAL A 136 8.51 -1.93 4.85
N MET A 137 7.67 -2.29 3.87
CA MET A 137 6.29 -2.73 4.13
C MET A 137 5.87 -3.80 3.12
N LYS A 138 5.11 -4.79 3.61
CA LYS A 138 4.45 -5.82 2.80
C LYS A 138 2.98 -5.83 3.15
N LEU A 139 2.14 -5.84 2.13
CA LEU A 139 0.69 -5.92 2.24
C LEU A 139 0.21 -7.27 1.73
N TYR A 140 -0.78 -7.83 2.41
CA TYR A 140 -1.33 -9.16 2.15
C TYR A 140 -2.84 -9.06 2.02
N SER A 141 -3.40 -9.74 1.03
CA SER A 141 -4.84 -9.95 0.92
C SER A 141 -5.15 -11.38 1.33
N ASP A 142 -6.02 -11.56 2.31
CA ASP A 142 -6.47 -12.86 2.77
C ASP A 142 -7.99 -13.01 2.67
N SER A 143 -8.43 -14.25 2.51
CA SER A 143 -9.83 -14.65 2.52
C SER A 143 -10.22 -15.58 3.67
N SER A 144 -9.37 -15.67 4.68
CA SER A 144 -9.58 -16.52 5.85
C SER A 144 -10.02 -15.71 7.08
N LEU A 145 -10.46 -16.40 8.13
CA LEU A 145 -11.00 -15.78 9.35
C LEU A 145 -9.91 -15.30 10.33
N THR A 146 -8.63 -15.42 9.99
CA THR A 146 -7.51 -15.14 10.89
C THR A 146 -7.24 -13.65 10.99
N ARG A 147 -8.09 -12.95 11.75
CA ARG A 147 -7.75 -11.59 12.22
C ARG A 147 -6.70 -11.69 13.33
N TYR A 148 -5.76 -10.75 13.39
CA TYR A 148 -4.98 -10.56 14.61
C TYR A 148 -5.90 -10.01 15.72
N SER A 149 -5.63 -10.41 16.97
CA SER A 149 -6.54 -10.14 18.08
C SER A 149 -6.02 -9.11 19.07
N ASP A 150 -4.92 -8.43 18.72
CA ASP A 150 -4.17 -7.35 19.42
C ASP A 150 -3.79 -7.56 20.90
N ASP A 151 -4.39 -8.55 21.55
CA ASP A 151 -4.19 -9.10 22.89
C ASP A 151 -3.45 -10.45 22.85
N GLY A 152 -3.04 -10.91 21.67
CA GLY A 152 -2.34 -12.18 21.44
C GLY A 152 -0.81 -12.04 21.59
N PRO A 153 -0.06 -13.15 21.52
CA PRO A 153 1.39 -13.08 21.37
C PRO A 153 1.78 -12.39 20.05
N VAL A 154 2.79 -11.50 20.09
CA VAL A 154 3.30 -10.75 18.92
C VAL A 154 3.52 -11.65 17.70
N ALA A 155 4.15 -12.83 17.90
CA ALA A 155 4.41 -13.76 16.82
C ALA A 155 3.13 -14.32 16.15
N THR A 156 2.07 -14.53 16.92
CA THR A 156 0.77 -14.99 16.41
C THR A 156 0.08 -13.88 15.62
N ASP A 157 0.09 -12.66 16.14
CA ASP A 157 -0.51 -11.51 15.45
C ASP A 157 0.20 -11.21 14.12
N ILE A 158 1.53 -11.31 14.09
CA ILE A 158 2.33 -11.22 12.86
C ILE A 158 1.99 -12.35 11.89
N ALA A 159 1.90 -13.59 12.37
CA ALA A 159 1.54 -14.73 11.52
C ALA A 159 0.16 -14.55 10.88
N ASN A 160 -0.85 -14.13 11.66
CA ASN A 160 -2.19 -13.84 11.15
C ASN A 160 -2.23 -12.64 10.19
N SER A 161 -1.33 -11.67 10.36
CA SER A 161 -1.26 -10.51 9.46
C SER A 161 -0.51 -10.79 8.14
N THR A 162 0.10 -11.97 8.01
CA THR A 162 1.00 -12.30 6.89
C THR A 162 0.71 -13.66 6.25
N ASP A 163 -0.39 -14.30 6.62
CA ASP A 163 -0.80 -15.62 6.11
C ASP A 163 -1.54 -15.57 4.76
N GLY A 164 -1.91 -14.36 4.31
CA GLY A 164 -2.56 -14.12 3.02
C GLY A 164 -1.65 -14.19 1.79
N SER A 165 -2.25 -13.93 0.63
CA SER A 165 -1.52 -13.73 -0.62
C SER A 165 -0.83 -12.38 -0.62
N LEU A 166 0.45 -12.32 -1.02
CA LEU A 166 1.17 -11.05 -1.15
C LEU A 166 0.45 -10.11 -2.15
N TRP A 167 -0.01 -8.96 -1.67
CA TRP A 167 -0.69 -7.93 -2.46
C TRP A 167 0.31 -6.93 -3.04
N ALA A 168 1.20 -6.39 -2.20
CA ALA A 168 2.24 -5.46 -2.61
C ALA A 168 3.43 -5.45 -1.65
N THR A 169 4.57 -4.96 -2.12
CA THR A 169 5.70 -4.54 -1.28
C THR A 169 6.03 -3.08 -1.56
N LEU A 170 6.37 -2.33 -0.51
CA LEU A 170 6.62 -0.90 -0.59
C LEU A 170 7.99 -0.52 -0.03
N THR A 171 8.57 0.55 -0.56
CA THR A 171 9.89 1.09 -0.21
C THR A 171 9.83 2.59 0.06
N THR A 172 10.76 3.07 0.90
CA THR A 172 11.08 4.50 1.06
C THR A 172 12.06 5.02 0.02
N LEU A 173 12.60 4.17 -0.87
CA LEU A 173 13.50 4.62 -1.94
C LEU A 173 12.75 5.56 -2.89
N GLY A 174 13.24 6.80 -3.02
CA GLY A 174 12.59 7.86 -3.79
C GLY A 174 11.34 8.44 -3.10
N GLY A 175 11.13 8.14 -1.82
CA GLY A 175 10.09 8.69 -0.97
C GLY A 175 10.66 9.14 0.39
N TYR A 176 9.87 9.05 1.44
CA TYR A 176 10.23 9.45 2.80
C TYR A 176 9.43 8.66 3.82
N TRP A 177 9.95 8.60 5.04
CA TRP A 177 9.18 8.23 6.21
C TRP A 177 9.82 8.91 7.42
N TYR A 178 9.07 9.70 8.17
CA TYR A 178 9.51 10.32 9.41
C TYR A 178 8.39 10.42 10.43
N THR A 179 8.76 10.72 11.66
CA THR A 179 7.84 10.89 12.78
C THR A 179 8.24 12.10 13.59
N HIS A 180 7.26 12.86 14.03
CA HIS A 180 7.43 13.94 15.01
C HIS A 180 6.89 13.48 16.36
N ALA A 181 7.76 12.95 17.22
CA ALA A 181 7.37 12.40 18.52
C ALA A 181 8.50 12.55 19.55
N PRO A 182 8.23 12.47 20.87
CA PRO A 182 9.27 12.41 21.88
C PRO A 182 10.21 11.20 21.69
N ILE A 183 11.52 11.42 21.81
CA ILE A 183 12.50 10.31 21.81
C ILE A 183 12.47 9.47 23.09
N ILE A 184 11.80 9.93 24.15
CA ILE A 184 11.52 9.10 25.32
C ILE A 184 10.05 8.72 25.21
N PRO A 185 9.71 7.48 24.81
CA PRO A 185 8.33 7.07 24.70
C PRO A 185 7.60 7.27 26.02
N PRO A 186 6.47 8.00 26.03
CA PRO A 186 5.72 8.18 27.25
C PRO A 186 5.08 6.86 27.67
N THR A 187 4.93 6.68 28.98
CA THR A 187 4.31 5.49 29.57
C THR A 187 2.82 5.69 29.88
N ASN A 188 2.27 6.87 29.59
CA ASN A 188 0.88 7.19 29.86
C ASN A 188 -0.01 6.60 28.76
N LEU A 189 -1.04 5.85 29.16
CA LEU A 189 -1.97 5.21 28.23
C LEU A 189 -2.84 6.25 27.51
N GLY A 190 -2.88 6.21 26.19
CA GLY A 190 -3.90 6.86 25.36
C GLY A 190 -3.66 8.32 25.03
N GLU A 191 -2.46 8.83 25.31
CA GLU A 191 -2.03 10.14 24.85
C GLU A 191 -1.59 10.04 23.39
N ALA A 192 -2.02 11.00 22.57
CA ALA A 192 -1.40 11.25 21.28
C ALA A 192 0.01 11.77 21.52
N ILE A 193 1.00 11.06 20.96
CA ILE A 193 2.42 11.31 21.21
C ILE A 193 3.11 11.98 20.04
N GLY A 194 2.50 11.96 18.86
CA GLY A 194 3.10 12.54 17.67
C GLY A 194 2.37 12.16 16.41
N ASP A 195 2.97 12.55 15.29
CA ASP A 195 2.46 12.26 13.95
C ASP A 195 3.54 11.55 13.14
N SER A 196 3.15 10.54 12.37
CA SER A 196 4.00 9.85 11.40
C SER A 196 3.59 10.25 9.98
N TRP A 197 4.57 10.38 9.12
CA TRP A 197 4.44 10.85 7.76
C TRP A 197 5.21 9.92 6.84
N PHE A 198 4.59 9.48 5.76
CA PHE A 198 5.25 8.59 4.81
C PHE A 198 4.83 8.86 3.37
N GLY A 199 5.79 8.68 2.47
CA GLY A 199 5.62 8.60 1.04
C GLY A 199 6.39 7.39 0.53
N LEU A 200 5.66 6.40 0.03
CA LEU A 200 6.18 5.09 -0.34
C LEU A 200 5.97 4.80 -1.83
N ASN A 201 6.85 3.97 -2.37
CA ASN A 201 6.80 3.50 -3.74
C ASN A 201 6.65 1.98 -3.79
N PHE A 202 5.94 1.47 -4.79
CA PHE A 202 5.75 0.03 -4.99
C PHE A 202 7.02 -0.60 -5.56
N VAL A 203 7.48 -1.69 -4.94
CA VAL A 203 8.57 -2.54 -5.46
C VAL A 203 7.97 -3.73 -6.21
N THR A 204 7.07 -4.47 -5.54
CA THR A 204 6.25 -5.52 -6.14
C THR A 204 4.79 -5.11 -6.06
N ASN A 205 4.08 -5.28 -7.17
CA ASN A 205 2.67 -4.92 -7.28
C ASN A 205 1.89 -6.08 -7.91
N ASN A 206 1.19 -6.85 -7.09
CA ASN A 206 0.37 -8.00 -7.53
C ASN A 206 -1.10 -7.64 -7.71
N THR A 207 -1.45 -6.35 -7.57
CA THR A 207 -2.83 -5.86 -7.61
C THR A 207 -3.42 -5.82 -9.02
N GLY A 208 -2.54 -5.82 -10.04
CA GLY A 208 -2.92 -5.62 -11.44
C GLY A 208 -3.17 -4.15 -11.82
N TYR A 209 -3.19 -3.23 -10.86
CA TYR A 209 -3.27 -1.79 -11.12
C TYR A 209 -1.90 -1.22 -11.49
N THR A 210 -1.90 -0.10 -12.20
CA THR A 210 -0.73 0.78 -12.29
C THR A 210 -0.94 1.93 -11.31
N PHE A 211 0.10 2.39 -10.62
CA PHE A 211 0.01 3.50 -9.69
C PHE A 211 0.79 4.70 -10.23
N SER A 212 0.12 5.85 -10.29
CA SER A 212 0.75 7.10 -10.71
C SER A 212 1.58 7.66 -9.57
N TYR A 213 2.70 8.27 -9.91
CA TYR A 213 3.40 9.14 -8.99
C TYR A 213 2.57 10.40 -8.75
N THR A 214 2.41 10.78 -7.50
CA THR A 214 1.67 11.95 -7.04
C THR A 214 2.53 12.74 -6.06
N ASP A 215 2.30 14.04 -6.02
CA ASP A 215 2.81 14.91 -4.97
C ASP A 215 1.98 14.70 -3.71
N ASP A 216 2.62 14.60 -2.53
CA ASP A 216 1.89 14.67 -1.26
C ASP A 216 1.68 16.15 -0.92
N PRO A 217 0.44 16.67 -1.00
CA PRO A 217 0.19 18.09 -0.76
C PRO A 217 0.41 18.52 0.70
N LEU A 218 0.53 17.58 1.63
CA LEU A 218 0.77 17.83 3.04
C LEU A 218 2.26 17.76 3.41
N GLU A 219 3.09 17.20 2.54
CA GLU A 219 4.54 17.07 2.73
C GLU A 219 5.26 18.39 2.43
N SER A 220 6.08 18.87 3.38
CA SER A 220 6.83 20.12 3.21
C SER A 220 8.29 20.08 3.70
N GLU A 221 8.73 18.98 4.30
CA GLU A 221 10.02 18.85 4.98
C GLU A 221 11.07 18.07 4.16
N SER A 222 10.60 17.14 3.33
CA SER A 222 11.37 16.20 2.52
C SER A 222 11.54 16.67 1.07
N GLY A 223 11.10 17.89 0.78
CA GLY A 223 11.25 18.51 -0.55
C GLY A 223 10.23 18.02 -1.59
N SER A 224 9.09 17.53 -1.14
CA SER A 224 7.93 17.11 -1.94
C SER A 224 8.30 16.11 -3.05
N PRO A 225 8.88 14.93 -2.68
CA PRO A 225 9.17 13.91 -3.67
C PRO A 225 7.87 13.33 -4.21
N LEU A 226 7.84 13.04 -5.52
CA LEU A 226 6.72 12.33 -6.10
C LEU A 226 6.76 10.87 -5.66
N VAL A 227 5.65 10.38 -5.08
CA VAL A 227 5.51 9.03 -4.52
C VAL A 227 4.26 8.34 -5.05
N GLN A 228 4.14 7.03 -4.93
CA GLN A 228 2.97 6.28 -5.42
C GLN A 228 1.89 6.07 -4.36
N MET A 229 2.30 6.13 -3.09
CA MET A 229 1.44 6.07 -1.92
C MET A 229 1.95 7.10 -0.92
N TYR A 230 1.08 7.85 -0.27
CA TYR A 230 1.48 8.72 0.85
C TYR A 230 0.45 8.66 1.95
N GLY A 231 0.79 9.13 3.15
CA GLY A 231 -0.14 9.16 4.25
C GLY A 231 0.44 9.84 5.47
N THR A 232 -0.46 10.21 6.35
CA THR A 232 -0.17 10.66 7.71
C THR A 232 -0.70 9.62 8.67
N SER A 233 -0.22 9.61 9.91
CA SER A 233 -0.86 8.86 10.97
C SER A 233 -0.65 9.46 12.34
N ASN A 234 -1.71 9.49 13.16
CA ASN A 234 -1.63 9.92 14.55
C ASN A 234 -1.04 8.78 15.38
N LEU A 235 0.12 9.00 15.99
CA LEU A 235 0.79 8.04 16.85
C LEU A 235 0.31 8.18 18.30
N ASN A 236 -0.08 7.06 18.90
CA ASN A 236 -0.59 6.99 20.27
C ASN A 236 0.09 5.85 21.04
N VAL A 237 0.16 5.97 22.37
CA VAL A 237 0.52 4.83 23.22
C VAL A 237 -0.64 3.83 23.21
N ASN A 238 -0.33 2.55 22.99
CA ASN A 238 -1.35 1.51 23.00
C ASN A 238 -1.97 1.34 24.39
N THR A 239 -3.30 1.37 24.45
CA THR A 239 -4.08 1.28 25.69
C THR A 239 -4.71 -0.07 25.94
N ALA A 240 -4.59 -1.01 25.00
CA ALA A 240 -5.17 -2.34 25.13
C ALA A 240 -4.52 -3.09 26.29
N ALA A 241 -5.32 -3.44 27.30
CA ALA A 241 -4.82 -4.03 28.53
C ALA A 241 -4.30 -5.46 28.27
N GLY A 242 -3.00 -5.67 28.47
CA GLY A 242 -2.36 -6.96 28.20
C GLY A 242 -1.85 -7.14 26.78
N SER A 243 -2.05 -6.14 25.91
CA SER A 243 -1.46 -6.12 24.58
C SER A 243 0.07 -6.04 24.69
N PRO A 244 0.81 -6.85 23.92
CA PRO A 244 2.26 -6.76 23.87
C PRO A 244 2.75 -5.65 22.94
N TRP A 245 1.85 -4.92 22.28
CA TRP A 245 2.16 -3.84 21.35
C TRP A 245 2.28 -2.51 22.08
N MET A 246 3.27 -1.71 21.74
CA MET A 246 3.59 -0.47 22.46
C MET A 246 2.82 0.75 21.95
N PHE A 247 2.68 0.87 20.64
CA PHE A 247 2.03 2.01 20.02
C PHE A 247 0.91 1.56 19.11
N THR A 248 -0.07 2.45 18.94
CA THR A 248 -1.09 2.35 17.92
C THR A 248 -1.08 3.60 17.05
N SER A 249 -1.45 3.44 15.80
CA SER A 249 -1.63 4.58 14.91
C SER A 249 -2.79 4.32 13.95
N ASN A 250 -3.47 5.40 13.59
CA ASN A 250 -4.62 5.36 12.69
C ASN A 250 -4.51 6.56 11.77
N ASP A 251 -4.93 6.37 10.53
CA ASP A 251 -5.28 7.44 9.57
C ASP A 251 -5.54 6.84 8.17
N PRO A 252 -5.96 7.67 7.21
CA PRO A 252 -5.89 7.28 5.82
C PRO A 252 -4.48 7.41 5.23
N SER A 253 -4.18 6.51 4.30
CA SER A 253 -3.17 6.69 3.26
C SER A 253 -3.85 6.89 1.92
N VAL A 254 -3.11 7.35 0.92
CA VAL A 254 -3.63 7.73 -0.38
C VAL A 254 -2.84 7.05 -1.48
N VAL A 255 -3.54 6.45 -2.44
CA VAL A 255 -2.97 5.94 -3.68
C VAL A 255 -3.73 6.48 -4.89
N VAL A 256 -3.01 6.79 -5.98
CA VAL A 256 -3.61 7.32 -7.21
C VAL A 256 -3.56 6.28 -8.32
N THR A 257 -4.72 5.84 -8.78
CA THR A 257 -4.86 4.97 -9.95
C THR A 257 -5.08 5.84 -11.20
N PRO A 258 -4.32 5.62 -12.29
CA PRO A 258 -4.47 6.39 -13.51
C PRO A 258 -5.85 6.15 -14.11
N GLU A 259 -6.35 7.15 -14.82
CA GLU A 259 -7.52 6.98 -15.67
C GLU A 259 -7.29 5.82 -16.64
N PRO A 260 -8.24 4.86 -16.75
CA PRO A 260 -8.17 3.86 -17.79
C PRO A 260 -7.92 4.56 -19.13
N GLY A 261 -7.10 3.95 -19.99
CA GLY A 261 -6.87 4.44 -21.35
C GLY A 261 -8.14 4.49 -22.22
N THR A 262 -9.33 4.31 -21.65
CA THR A 262 -10.64 4.50 -22.27
C THR A 262 -10.78 5.89 -22.88
N PHE A 263 -10.18 6.94 -22.32
CA PHE A 263 -10.15 8.26 -22.99
C PHE A 263 -9.32 8.25 -24.27
N LEU A 264 -8.21 7.52 -24.29
CA LEU A 264 -7.41 7.32 -25.49
C LEU A 264 -8.16 6.45 -26.52
N LEU A 265 -8.89 5.42 -26.08
CA LEU A 265 -9.76 4.61 -26.95
C LEU A 265 -10.93 5.42 -27.49
N LEU A 266 -11.56 6.26 -26.67
CA LEU A 266 -12.64 7.16 -27.08
C LEU A 266 -12.11 8.18 -28.09
N GLY A 267 -10.98 8.82 -27.80
CA GLY A 267 -10.32 9.76 -28.70
C GLY A 267 -9.92 9.11 -30.03
N GLY A 268 -9.31 7.94 -29.99
CA GLY A 268 -8.98 7.15 -31.17
C GLY A 268 -10.21 6.73 -31.97
N GLY A 269 -11.30 6.35 -31.29
CA GLY A 269 -12.59 6.03 -31.88
C GLY A 269 -13.23 7.21 -32.60
N LEU A 270 -13.25 8.39 -31.96
CA LEU A 270 -13.77 9.63 -32.55
C LEU A 270 -12.94 10.09 -33.75
N LEU A 271 -11.62 10.00 -33.68
CA LEU A 271 -10.72 10.28 -34.80
C LEU A 271 -10.97 9.31 -35.97
N GLY A 272 -11.12 8.02 -35.67
CA GLY A 272 -11.47 6.99 -36.66
C GLY A 272 -12.81 7.25 -37.34
N LEU A 273 -13.84 7.59 -36.56
CA LEU A 273 -15.16 8.01 -37.06
C LEU A 273 -15.06 9.25 -37.94
N GLY A 274 -14.30 10.27 -37.52
CA GLY A 274 -14.08 11.49 -38.32
C GLY A 274 -13.42 11.21 -39.66
N MET A 275 -12.39 10.35 -39.70
CA MET A 275 -11.76 9.93 -40.95
C MET A 275 -12.70 9.12 -41.84
N TYR A 276 -13.53 8.25 -41.25
CA TYR A 276 -14.52 7.47 -41.98
C TYR A 276 -15.60 8.34 -42.63
N VAL A 277 -16.16 9.30 -41.88
CA VAL A 277 -17.15 10.26 -42.41
C VAL A 277 -16.54 11.10 -43.53
N ARG A 278 -15.30 11.60 -43.36
CA ARG A 278 -14.61 12.37 -44.41
C ARG A 278 -14.42 11.57 -45.70
N ARG A 279 -14.20 10.25 -45.61
CA ARG A 279 -14.10 9.36 -46.77
C ARG A 279 -15.45 9.18 -47.47
N ARG A 280 -16.57 9.19 -46.74
CA ARG A 280 -17.92 9.08 -47.33
C ARG A 280 -18.35 10.36 -48.06
N VAL A 281 -18.04 11.54 -47.53
CA VAL A 281 -18.45 12.83 -48.13
C VAL A 281 -17.70 13.14 -49.44
N ARG A 282 -16.54 12.52 -49.69
CA ARG A 282 -15.75 12.71 -50.92
C ARG A 282 -16.13 11.75 -52.06
N LYS A 283 -17.15 10.93 -51.89
CA LYS A 283 -17.74 10.10 -52.95
C LYS A 283 -19.08 10.69 -53.35
#